data_AF-Q5D198-F1
#
_entry.id   AF-Q5D198-F1
#
_cell.length_a   1.000
_cell.length_b   1.000
_cell.length_c   1.000
_cell.angle_alpha   90.00
_cell.angle_beta   90.00
_cell.angle_gamma   90.00
#
_symmetry.space_group_name_H-M   'P 1'
#
loop_
_entity.id
_entity.type
_entity.pdbx_description
1 polymer ?
#
loop_
_entity_poly.entity_id
_entity_poly.type
_entity_poly.pdbx_seq_one_letter_code
_entity_poly.pdbx_strand_id
1 'polypeptide(L)'
;KEYGVLDSKKYIPTNGNTIGYTYKVTDGLVLGANYLLAQERNYDDGEVIPQKVSNGVQVGAKYDANNIIARIAYGRTNYKENTIEKLDLGKKQQVNGALSTLGYRFSDLGLLVSLDSGYAKTKNYKDKHEKR
;
A
#
# COMPACT_ATOMS: atom_id res chain seq x y z
N LYS A 1 9.04 8.89 -12.97
CA LYS A 1 10.32 8.55 -12.32
C LYS A 1 10.01 7.91 -10.97
N GLU A 2 10.16 6.60 -10.85
CA GLU A 2 10.04 5.86 -9.60
C GLU A 2 11.36 5.98 -8.84
N TYR A 3 11.35 6.65 -7.69
CA TYR A 3 12.53 6.80 -6.85
C TYR A 3 12.50 5.74 -5.74
N GLY A 4 13.10 4.58 -6.02
CA GLY A 4 13.78 3.77 -5.01
C GLY A 4 12.93 3.02 -3.98
N VAL A 5 11.80 2.43 -4.36
CA VAL A 5 11.18 1.32 -3.62
C VAL A 5 10.94 0.19 -4.62
N LEU A 6 11.49 -1.00 -4.35
CA LEU A 6 11.22 -2.20 -5.15
C LEU A 6 9.70 -2.48 -5.14
N ASP A 7 9.15 -2.54 -6.34
CA ASP A 7 7.75 -2.77 -6.73
C ASP A 7 6.72 -2.81 -5.57
N SER A 8 6.37 -1.61 -5.09
CA SER A 8 5.35 -1.43 -4.04
C SER A 8 4.01 -2.08 -4.37
N LYS A 9 3.71 -2.34 -5.66
CA LYS A 9 2.49 -2.99 -6.15
C LYS A 9 2.21 -4.33 -5.48
N LYS A 10 3.25 -5.06 -5.06
CA LYS A 10 3.11 -6.37 -4.41
C LYS A 10 2.52 -6.29 -3.00
N TYR A 11 2.75 -5.18 -2.29
CA TYR A 11 2.39 -5.02 -0.87
C TYR A 11 1.31 -3.95 -0.65
N ILE A 12 1.31 -2.92 -1.49
CA ILE A 12 0.37 -1.80 -1.46
C ILE A 12 -0.09 -1.55 -2.90
N PRO A 13 -1.38 -1.75 -3.21
CA PRO A 13 -1.92 -1.43 -4.53
C PRO A 13 -1.70 0.06 -4.87
N THR A 14 -0.89 0.35 -5.88
CA THR A 14 -0.50 1.72 -6.28
C THR A 14 -1.07 2.17 -7.62
N ASN A 15 -1.62 1.25 -8.43
CA ASN A 15 -2.33 1.62 -9.66
C ASN A 15 -3.77 2.00 -9.31
N GLY A 16 -4.22 3.19 -9.70
CA GLY A 16 -5.60 3.66 -9.56
C GLY A 16 -5.71 5.18 -9.42
N ASN A 17 -6.93 5.71 -9.53
CA ASN A 17 -7.22 7.11 -9.25
C ASN A 17 -6.90 7.37 -7.77
N THR A 18 -5.80 8.07 -7.47
CA THR A 18 -5.38 8.36 -6.09
C THR A 18 -5.35 9.86 -5.84
N ILE A 19 -5.72 10.26 -4.63
CA ILE A 19 -5.52 11.62 -4.12
C ILE A 19 -4.54 11.52 -2.96
N GLY A 20 -3.44 12.24 -3.07
CA GLY A 20 -2.35 12.20 -2.11
C GLY A 20 -2.09 13.57 -1.51
N TYR A 21 -1.81 13.60 -0.20
CA TYR A 21 -1.28 14.76 0.49
C TYR A 21 0.09 14.40 1.08
N THR A 22 1.07 15.26 0.83
CA THR A 22 2.42 15.12 1.35
C THR A 22 2.78 16.36 2.14
N TYR A 23 3.27 16.19 3.35
CA TYR A 23 3.62 17.25 4.26
C TYR A 23 5.09 17.16 4.65
N LYS A 24 5.87 18.19 4.33
CA LYS A 24 7.26 18.31 4.76
C LYS A 24 7.26 18.88 6.18
N VAL A 25 7.67 18.06 7.15
CA VAL A 25 7.70 18.45 8.57
C VAL A 25 8.98 19.23 8.85
N THR A 26 10.12 18.68 8.43
CA THR A 26 11.45 19.28 8.57
C THR A 26 12.30 18.98 7.34
N ASP A 27 13.51 19.54 7.29
CA ASP A 27 14.52 19.05 6.36
C ASP A 27 14.92 17.62 6.74
N GLY A 28 14.51 16.68 5.89
CA GLY A 28 14.72 15.25 6.08
C GLY A 28 13.44 14.46 6.36
N LEU A 29 12.45 15.02 7.06
CA LEU A 29 11.21 14.31 7.42
C LEU A 29 10.00 14.77 6.58
N VAL A 30 9.37 13.79 5.93
CA VAL A 30 8.17 13.95 5.13
C VAL A 30 7.12 12.94 5.55
N LEU A 31 5.89 13.39 5.76
CA LEU A 31 4.72 12.54 5.98
C LEU A 31 3.86 12.52 4.71
N GLY A 32 3.23 11.39 4.43
CA GLY A 32 2.35 11.21 3.29
C GLY A 32 1.09 10.47 3.68
N ALA A 33 -0.04 10.87 3.11
CA ALA A 33 -1.30 10.16 3.18
C ALA A 33 -1.90 10.10 1.77
N ASN A 34 -2.43 8.94 1.38
CA ASN A 34 -3.03 8.72 0.09
C ASN A 34 -4.38 8.01 0.25
N TYR A 35 -5.36 8.48 -0.50
CA TYR A 35 -6.64 7.81 -0.67
C TYR A 35 -6.73 7.26 -2.10
N LEU A 36 -6.97 5.96 -2.21
CA LEU A 36 -7.17 5.24 -3.45
C LEU A 36 -8.67 5.14 -3.71
N LEU A 37 -9.12 5.74 -4.81
CA LEU A 37 -10.49 5.62 -5.27
C LEU A 37 -10.72 4.27 -5.95
N ALA A 38 -12.00 3.93 -6.13
CA ALA A 38 -12.42 2.76 -6.88
C ALA A 38 -11.81 2.74 -8.29
N GLN A 39 -11.31 1.57 -8.71
CA GLN A 39 -10.54 1.46 -9.96
C GLN A 39 -11.40 1.02 -11.15
N GLU A 40 -12.45 0.24 -10.91
CA GLU A 40 -13.29 -0.32 -11.96
C GLU A 40 -14.76 -0.30 -11.54
N ARG A 41 -15.56 0.44 -12.29
CA ARG A 41 -17.00 0.53 -12.11
C ARG A 41 -17.72 -0.04 -13.32
N ASN A 42 -18.86 -0.66 -13.10
CA ASN A 42 -19.80 -0.99 -14.14
C ASN A 42 -20.41 0.32 -14.68
N TYR A 43 -20.51 0.43 -16.01
CA TYR A 43 -20.99 1.64 -16.67
C TYR A 43 -22.51 1.81 -16.51
N ASP A 44 -23.23 0.71 -16.28
CA ASP A 44 -24.71 0.72 -16.23
C ASP A 44 -25.27 1.25 -14.90
N ASP A 45 -24.61 0.95 -13.78
CA ASP A 45 -25.07 1.28 -12.42
C ASP A 45 -24.07 2.17 -11.63
N GLY A 46 -22.87 2.39 -12.18
CA GLY A 46 -21.81 3.15 -11.52
C GLY A 46 -21.19 2.46 -10.30
N GLU A 47 -21.54 1.19 -10.04
CA GLU A 47 -21.04 0.40 -8.93
C GLU A 47 -19.68 -0.21 -9.23
N VAL A 48 -18.86 -0.40 -8.18
CA VAL A 48 -17.58 -1.11 -8.32
C VAL A 48 -17.84 -2.58 -8.64
N ILE A 49 -17.11 -3.11 -9.62
CA ILE A 49 -17.21 -4.51 -10.04
C ILE A 49 -16.75 -5.44 -8.89
N PRO A 50 -17.42 -6.59 -8.64
CA PRO A 50 -16.99 -7.55 -7.63
C PRO A 50 -15.52 -7.94 -7.74
N GLN A 51 -14.86 -8.11 -6.60
CA GLN A 51 -13.41 -8.41 -6.49
C GLN A 51 -12.45 -7.32 -6.99
N LYS A 52 -12.96 -6.13 -7.37
CA LYS A 52 -12.12 -4.97 -7.69
C LYS A 52 -11.97 -4.04 -6.49
N VAL A 53 -10.94 -3.19 -6.54
CA VAL A 53 -10.64 -2.24 -5.47
C VAL A 53 -11.80 -1.25 -5.35
N SER A 54 -12.43 -1.25 -4.18
CA SER A 54 -13.50 -0.31 -3.83
C SER A 54 -12.91 1.00 -3.32
N ASN A 55 -11.95 0.90 -2.40
CA ASN A 55 -11.19 2.03 -1.91
C ASN A 55 -9.92 1.56 -1.19
N GLY A 56 -9.01 2.49 -0.93
CA GLY A 56 -7.86 2.24 -0.07
C GLY A 56 -7.37 3.49 0.62
N VAL A 57 -6.72 3.30 1.76
CA VAL A 57 -6.04 4.33 2.53
C VAL A 57 -4.60 3.91 2.73
N GLN A 58 -3.68 4.85 2.58
CA GLN A 58 -2.26 4.60 2.78
C GLN A 58 -1.67 5.78 3.52
N VAL A 59 -0.79 5.52 4.47
CA VAL A 59 -0.06 6.55 5.21
C VAL A 59 1.39 6.13 5.31
N GLY A 60 2.29 7.09 5.35
CA GLY A 60 3.71 6.80 5.46
C GLY A 60 4.52 7.99 5.93
N ALA A 61 5.74 7.69 6.32
CA ALA A 61 6.75 8.66 6.69
C ALA A 61 8.07 8.29 6.02
N LYS A 62 8.81 9.30 5.59
CA LYS A 62 10.17 9.18 5.07
C LYS A 62 11.06 10.14 5.84
N TYR A 63 12.16 9.61 6.35
CA TYR A 63 13.31 10.33 6.84
C TYR A 63 14.50 10.13 5.90
N ASP A 64 15.15 11.20 5.48
CA ASP A 64 16.29 11.21 4.55
C ASP A 64 17.19 12.40 4.88
N ALA A 65 18.03 12.24 5.89
CA ALA A 65 18.98 13.25 6.34
C ALA A 65 20.14 12.60 7.11
N ASN A 66 21.27 13.30 7.19
CA ASN A 66 22.47 12.86 7.92
C ASN A 66 22.94 11.46 7.52
N ASN A 67 22.94 11.17 6.21
CA ASN A 67 23.27 9.86 5.63
C ASN A 67 22.31 8.72 6.03
N ILE A 68 21.28 8.97 6.83
CA ILE A 68 20.31 7.97 7.26
C ILE A 68 19.05 8.10 6.41
N ILE A 69 18.57 6.95 5.97
CA ILE A 69 17.30 6.81 5.28
C ILE A 69 16.43 5.88 6.11
N ALA A 70 15.27 6.35 6.54
CA ALA A 70 14.27 5.50 7.16
C ALA A 70 12.92 5.77 6.50
N ARG A 71 12.19 4.73 6.13
CA ARG A 71 10.85 4.87 5.54
C ARG A 71 9.93 3.87 6.17
N ILE A 72 8.71 4.29 6.43
CA ILE A 72 7.63 3.41 6.85
C ILE A 72 6.39 3.74 6.02
N ALA A 73 5.66 2.73 5.62
CA ALA A 73 4.37 2.89 4.96
C ALA A 73 3.41 1.81 5.46
N TYR A 74 2.17 2.20 5.68
CA TYR A 74 1.07 1.32 5.99
C TYR A 74 -0.08 1.60 5.04
N GLY A 75 -0.67 0.55 4.49
CA GLY A 75 -1.77 0.62 3.56
C GLY A 75 -2.86 -0.38 3.88
N ARG A 76 -4.11 0.04 3.71
CA ARG A 76 -5.28 -0.83 3.72
C ARG A 76 -6.06 -0.59 2.44
N THR A 77 -6.34 -1.67 1.71
CA THR A 77 -7.19 -1.64 0.52
C THR A 77 -8.38 -2.55 0.74
N ASN A 78 -9.58 -2.06 0.47
CA ASN A 78 -10.82 -2.85 0.51
C ASN A 78 -11.28 -3.14 -0.92
N TYR A 79 -11.82 -4.33 -1.10
CA TYR A 79 -12.31 -4.84 -2.38
C TYR A 79 -13.83 -4.98 -2.30
N LYS A 80 -14.53 -4.73 -3.41
CA LYS A 80 -15.98 -4.94 -3.50
C LYS A 80 -16.27 -6.43 -3.31
N GLU A 81 -17.13 -6.71 -2.35
CA GLU A 81 -17.61 -8.06 -2.09
C GLU A 81 -18.35 -8.63 -3.29
N ASN A 82 -18.26 -9.93 -3.49
CA ASN A 82 -19.09 -10.62 -4.44
C ASN A 82 -20.36 -11.11 -3.75
N THR A 83 -21.47 -10.43 -3.99
CA THR A 83 -22.80 -10.79 -3.50
C THR A 83 -23.49 -11.88 -4.33
N ILE A 84 -22.88 -12.34 -5.43
CA ILE A 84 -23.43 -13.39 -6.28
C ILE A 84 -22.99 -14.75 -5.73
N GLU A 85 -23.82 -15.37 -4.89
CA GLU A 85 -23.55 -16.66 -4.20
C GLU A 85 -23.18 -17.83 -5.14
N LYS A 86 -23.51 -17.76 -6.43
CA LYS A 86 -23.27 -18.82 -7.42
C LYS A 86 -21.95 -18.71 -8.21
N LEU A 87 -21.22 -17.59 -8.09
CA LEU A 87 -20.01 -17.36 -8.88
C LEU A 87 -18.83 -17.17 -7.92
N ASP A 88 -17.94 -18.15 -7.77
CA ASP A 88 -16.77 -18.05 -6.86
C ASP A 88 -15.65 -17.21 -7.51
N LEU A 89 -15.93 -15.91 -7.75
CA LEU A 89 -15.00 -14.98 -8.40
C LEU A 89 -13.80 -14.58 -7.51
N GLY A 90 -13.82 -14.95 -6.23
CA GLY A 90 -12.79 -14.60 -5.25
C GLY A 90 -13.39 -14.13 -3.93
N LYS A 91 -12.59 -14.18 -2.87
CA LYS A 91 -13.02 -13.94 -1.48
C LYS A 91 -12.31 -12.75 -0.83
N LYS A 92 -11.53 -11.98 -1.61
CA LYS A 92 -10.71 -10.89 -1.07
C LYS A 92 -11.64 -9.76 -0.64
N GLN A 93 -11.66 -9.45 0.66
CA GLN A 93 -12.38 -8.27 1.19
C GLN A 93 -11.41 -7.14 1.51
N GLN A 94 -10.25 -7.49 2.08
CA GLN A 94 -9.31 -6.48 2.59
C GLN A 94 -7.88 -6.98 2.51
N VAL A 95 -6.99 -6.13 2.02
CA VAL A 95 -5.54 -6.34 2.07
C VAL A 95 -4.94 -5.25 2.93
N ASN A 96 -4.19 -5.63 3.95
CA ASN A 96 -3.37 -4.72 4.74
C ASN A 96 -1.90 -4.98 4.42
N GLY A 97 -1.15 -3.94 4.15
CA GLY A 97 0.29 -3.98 3.91
C GLY A 97 1.01 -3.03 4.86
N ALA A 98 2.15 -3.46 5.38
CA ALA A 98 3.10 -2.62 6.07
C ALA A 98 4.48 -2.82 5.44
N LEU A 99 5.21 -1.73 5.25
CA LEU A 99 6.54 -1.69 4.69
C LEU A 99 7.41 -0.81 5.57
N SER A 100 8.66 -1.23 5.78
CA SER A 100 9.67 -0.44 6.46
C SER A 100 11.01 -0.63 5.77
N THR A 101 11.71 0.48 5.55
CA THR A 101 13.05 0.55 4.97
C THR A 101 13.95 1.25 5.95
N LEU A 102 15.15 0.71 6.17
CA LEU A 102 16.23 1.38 6.89
C LEU A 102 17.51 1.30 6.07
N GLY A 103 18.20 2.42 5.89
CA GLY A 103 19.41 2.49 5.09
C GLY A 103 20.37 3.59 5.51
N TYR A 104 21.60 3.44 5.05
CA TYR A 104 22.70 4.35 5.29
C TYR A 104 23.45 4.67 3.99
N ARG A 105 23.86 5.92 3.84
CA ARG A 105 24.59 6.45 2.69
C ARG A 105 26.02 6.75 3.06
N PHE A 106 26.95 5.98 2.55
CA PHE A 106 28.38 6.21 2.67
C PHE A 106 28.79 7.27 1.63
N SER A 107 28.80 8.54 2.06
CA SER A 107 29.12 9.68 1.18
C SER A 107 30.51 9.57 0.55
N ASP A 108 31.48 9.02 1.28
CA ASP A 108 32.87 8.85 0.81
C ASP A 108 33.01 7.84 -0.33
N LEU A 109 32.07 6.89 -0.42
CA LEU A 109 32.06 5.80 -1.41
C LEU A 109 30.93 5.94 -2.43
N GLY A 110 30.07 6.96 -2.30
CA GLY A 110 28.84 7.11 -3.07
C GLY A 110 27.87 5.92 -2.92
N LEU A 111 28.03 5.10 -1.88
CA LEU A 111 27.33 3.84 -1.71
C LEU A 111 26.12 4.00 -0.79
N LEU A 112 24.99 3.40 -1.17
CA LEU A 112 23.80 3.28 -0.31
C LEU A 112 23.58 1.82 0.02
N VAL A 113 23.47 1.51 1.31
CA VAL A 113 23.07 0.20 1.81
C VAL A 113 21.73 0.36 2.49
N SER A 114 20.72 -0.41 2.08
CA SER A 114 19.41 -0.41 2.71
C SER A 114 18.86 -1.81 2.90
N LEU A 115 18.13 -1.99 3.98
CA LEU A 115 17.35 -3.16 4.29
C LEU A 115 15.87 -2.80 4.19
N ASP A 116 15.16 -3.56 3.36
CA ASP A 116 13.72 -3.46 3.19
C ASP A 116 13.03 -4.64 3.89
N SER A 117 11.95 -4.34 4.61
CA SER A 117 11.09 -5.32 5.27
C SER A 117 9.64 -5.02 4.96
N GLY A 118 8.86 -6.07 4.70
CA GLY A 118 7.48 -5.92 4.26
C GLY A 118 6.60 -7.07 4.72
N TYR A 119 5.39 -6.73 5.14
CA TYR A 119 4.36 -7.69 5.54
C TYR A 119 3.03 -7.33 4.87
N ALA A 120 2.36 -8.30 4.27
CA ALA A 120 1.02 -8.12 3.73
C ALA A 120 0.10 -9.26 4.17
N LYS A 121 -1.09 -8.90 4.65
CA LYS A 121 -2.14 -9.84 5.05
C LYS A 121 -3.43 -9.56 4.31
N THR A 122 -3.91 -10.58 3.59
CA THR A 122 -5.22 -10.57 2.95
C THR A 122 -6.24 -11.24 3.88
N LYS A 123 -7.36 -10.59 4.15
CA LYS A 123 -8.52 -11.20 4.79
C LYS A 123 -9.48 -11.70 3.70
N ASN A 124 -9.79 -12.99 3.77
CA ASN A 124 -10.80 -13.64 2.94
C ASN A 124 -12.02 -14.03 3.80
N TYR A 125 -13.23 -13.91 3.26
CA TYR A 125 -14.42 -14.44 3.92
C TYR A 125 -14.40 -15.98 3.85
N LYS A 126 -14.52 -16.63 5.03
CA LYS A 126 -14.49 -18.09 5.33
C LYS A 126 -13.17 -18.73 5.79
N ASP A 127 -12.12 -17.98 6.14
CA ASP A 127 -11.08 -18.58 6.99
C ASP A 127 -11.59 -18.65 8.44
N LYS A 128 -11.94 -19.85 8.90
CA LYS A 128 -12.14 -20.11 10.33
C LYS A 128 -10.89 -19.62 11.06
N HIS A 129 -11.10 -18.79 12.08
CA HIS A 129 -10.07 -18.52 13.07
C HIS A 129 -9.75 -19.82 13.82
N GLU A 130 -8.85 -20.64 13.30
CA GLU A 130 -8.25 -21.72 14.07
C GLU A 130 -7.04 -21.12 14.80
N LYS A 131 -7.21 -20.85 16.09
CA LYS A 131 -6.07 -20.68 17.01
C LYS A 131 -5.48 -22.06 17.23
N ARG A 132 -4.25 -22.28 16.76
CA ARG A 132 -3.38 -23.35 17.27
C ARG A 132 -2.35 -22.74 18.20
#